data_AF-A0A0F9BUY0-F1
#
_entry.id   AF-A0A0F9BUY0-F1
#
_cell.length_a   1.000
_cell.length_b   1.000
_cell.length_c   1.000
_cell.angle_alpha   90.00
_cell.angle_beta   90.00
_cell.angle_gamma   90.00
#
_symmetry.space_group_name_H-M   'P 1'
#
loop_
_entity.id
_entity.type
_entity.pdbx_description
1 polymer ?
#
loop_
_entity_poly.entity_id
_entity_poly.type
_entity_poly.pdbx_seq_one_letter_code
_entity_poly.pdbx_strand_id
1 'polypeptide(L)'
;MVLLDEADKATAASWRLILANAKGSQWRLGFSGTFPDPKEKPYDDLRLDELMGPILIKARNIDLVERGISAIPLVELRSYNATDALMASAPKMKEWWKLPGPARRQSVYEYAIAFNLDRHLFITNLIRPDTPTAIIDNRVAHGQALS
;
A
#
# COMPACT_ATOMS: atom_id res chain seq x y z
N MET A 1 -8.85 5.00 -32.04
CA MET A 1 -8.40 5.69 -30.81
C MET A 1 -8.21 4.63 -29.74
N VAL A 2 -7.12 4.68 -28.98
CA VAL A 2 -6.81 3.77 -27.87
C VAL A 2 -6.73 4.61 -26.60
N LEU A 3 -7.52 4.25 -25.60
CA LEU A 3 -7.48 4.83 -24.26
C LEU A 3 -7.01 3.77 -23.30
N LEU A 4 -6.01 4.09 -22.47
CA LEU A 4 -5.44 3.16 -21.51
C LEU A 4 -5.46 3.81 -20.14
N ASP A 5 -6.11 3.15 -19.20
CA ASP A 5 -6.09 3.53 -17.79
C ASP A 5 -4.96 2.79 -17.07
N GLU A 6 -4.38 3.42 -16.04
CA GLU A 6 -3.23 2.89 -15.28
C GLU A 6 -2.10 2.36 -16.19
N ALA A 7 -1.76 3.16 -17.22
CA ALA A 7 -0.82 2.76 -18.28
C ALA A 7 0.58 2.37 -17.77
N ASP A 8 0.98 2.86 -16.59
CA ASP A 8 2.24 2.51 -15.92
C ASP A 8 2.26 1.08 -15.35
N LYS A 9 1.11 0.43 -15.18
CA LYS A 9 1.01 -0.95 -14.67
C LYS A 9 1.28 -2.00 -15.75
N ALA A 10 1.19 -1.62 -17.02
CA ALA A 10 1.37 -2.56 -18.13
C ALA A 10 2.85 -2.90 -18.35
N THR A 11 3.13 -4.21 -18.45
CA THR A 11 4.48 -4.74 -18.72
C THR A 11 4.89 -4.59 -20.19
N ALA A 12 6.18 -4.78 -20.51
CA ALA A 12 6.68 -4.62 -21.88
C ALA A 12 6.00 -5.60 -22.86
N ALA A 13 5.74 -6.83 -22.40
CA ALA A 13 5.01 -7.82 -23.18
C ALA A 13 3.55 -7.40 -23.43
N SER A 14 2.87 -6.89 -22.40
CA SER A 14 1.51 -6.36 -22.51
C SER A 14 1.44 -5.22 -23.52
N TRP A 15 2.41 -4.30 -23.49
CA TRP A 15 2.49 -3.20 -24.44
C TRP A 15 2.69 -3.65 -25.89
N ARG A 16 3.59 -4.60 -26.14
CA ARG A 16 3.79 -5.16 -27.48
C ARG A 16 2.50 -5.76 -28.04
N LEU A 17 1.74 -6.46 -27.21
CA LEU A 17 0.44 -7.02 -27.58
C LEU A 17 -0.60 -5.93 -27.87
N ILE A 18 -0.71 -4.91 -27.00
CA ILE A 18 -1.63 -3.78 -27.20
C ILE A 18 -1.33 -3.09 -28.53
N LEU A 19 -0.06 -2.79 -28.81
CA LEU A 19 0.36 -2.11 -30.02
C LEU A 19 0.16 -2.95 -31.28
N ALA A 20 0.40 -4.27 -31.21
CA ALA A 20 0.17 -5.17 -32.32
C ALA A 20 -1.32 -5.22 -32.71
N ASN A 21 -2.21 -5.22 -31.72
CA ASN A 21 -3.66 -5.22 -31.94
C ASN A 21 -4.21 -3.82 -32.32
N ALA A 22 -3.51 -2.76 -31.94
CA ALA A 22 -3.92 -1.38 -32.22
C ALA A 22 -3.26 -0.73 -33.45
N LYS A 23 -2.72 -1.53 -34.38
CA LYS A 23 -1.96 -1.05 -35.55
C LYS A 23 -2.67 0.00 -36.43
N GLY A 24 -4.00 0.08 -36.39
CA GLY A 24 -4.77 1.09 -37.13
C GLY A 24 -5.15 2.35 -36.34
N SER A 25 -4.82 2.43 -35.05
CA SER A 25 -5.23 3.57 -34.24
C SER A 25 -4.27 4.75 -34.40
N GLN A 26 -4.76 5.84 -34.99
CA GLN A 26 -4.04 7.11 -35.14
C GLN A 26 -3.85 7.87 -33.81
N TRP A 27 -4.73 7.62 -32.83
CA TRP A 27 -4.73 8.31 -31.55
C TRP A 27 -4.52 7.32 -30.41
N ARG A 28 -3.60 7.62 -29.50
CA ARG A 28 -3.30 6.84 -28.29
C ARG A 28 -3.19 7.80 -27.12
N LEU A 29 -3.93 7.54 -26.04
CA LEU A 29 -3.91 8.33 -24.82
C LEU A 29 -3.79 7.37 -23.64
N GLY A 30 -2.82 7.63 -22.76
CA GLY A 30 -2.59 6.86 -21.53
C GLY A 30 -2.79 7.75 -20.33
N PHE A 31 -3.56 7.26 -19.35
CA PHE A 31 -3.76 7.86 -18.05
C PHE A 31 -2.97 7.04 -17.03
N SER A 32 -2.31 7.71 -16.10
CA SER A 32 -1.53 7.07 -15.05
C SER A 32 -1.35 8.02 -13.87
N GLY A 33 -1.50 7.49 -12.66
CA GLY A 33 -1.20 8.22 -11.43
C GLY A 33 0.29 8.24 -11.06
N THR A 34 1.08 7.34 -11.63
CA THR A 34 2.49 7.14 -11.27
C THR A 34 3.36 6.99 -12.51
N PHE A 35 3.61 8.10 -13.22
CA PHE A 35 4.71 8.16 -14.18
C PHE A 35 6.03 8.43 -13.43
N PRO A 36 6.96 7.47 -13.42
CA PRO A 36 8.28 7.68 -12.83
C PRO A 36 9.06 8.70 -13.64
N ASP A 37 9.92 9.46 -12.96
CA ASP A 37 10.84 10.34 -13.65
C ASP A 37 11.85 9.47 -14.43
N PRO A 38 11.95 9.62 -15.76
CA PRO A 38 12.94 8.89 -16.56
C PRO A 38 14.39 9.08 -16.06
N LYS A 39 14.65 10.18 -15.32
CA LYS A 39 15.96 10.47 -14.71
C LYS A 39 16.21 9.71 -13.40
N GLU A 40 15.17 9.31 -12.68
CA GLU A 40 15.29 8.66 -11.37
C GLU A 40 15.19 7.13 -11.46
N LYS A 41 14.43 6.62 -12.42
CA LYS A 41 14.34 5.19 -12.72
C LYS A 41 14.33 5.01 -14.24
N PRO A 42 15.47 4.69 -14.88
CA PRO A 42 15.45 4.26 -16.26
C PRO A 42 14.61 2.99 -16.34
N TYR A 43 13.50 3.06 -17.07
CA TYR A 43 12.78 1.86 -17.48
C TYR A 43 13.65 1.18 -18.53
N ASP A 44 14.55 0.30 -18.10
CA ASP A 44 15.46 -0.41 -19.00
C ASP A 44 14.68 -1.25 -20.04
N ASP A 45 13.41 -1.58 -19.78
CA ASP A 45 12.59 -2.39 -20.69
C ASP A 45 11.45 -1.65 -21.41
N LEU A 46 11.12 -0.41 -21.03
CA LEU A 46 9.92 0.26 -21.50
C LEU A 46 10.10 1.77 -21.57
N ARG A 47 10.62 2.24 -22.71
CA ARG A 47 10.48 3.63 -23.14
C ARG A 47 9.03 3.90 -23.51
N LEU A 48 8.17 3.98 -22.49
CA LEU A 48 6.73 4.23 -22.61
C LEU A 48 6.44 5.51 -23.41
N ASP A 49 7.31 6.50 -23.29
CA ASP A 49 7.33 7.73 -24.07
C ASP A 49 7.55 7.50 -25.58
N GLU A 50 8.34 6.51 -25.98
CA GLU A 50 8.47 6.12 -27.39
C GLU A 50 7.21 5.39 -27.92
N LEU A 51 6.51 4.64 -27.07
CA LEU A 51 5.36 3.83 -27.48
C LEU A 51 4.04 4.61 -27.50
N MET A 52 3.87 5.51 -26.53
CA MET A 52 2.66 6.31 -26.31
C MET A 52 2.81 7.76 -26.78
N GLY A 53 4.03 8.20 -27.04
CA GLY A 53 4.35 9.59 -27.27
C GLY A 53 4.67 10.34 -25.98
N PRO A 54 4.93 11.66 -26.07
CA PRO A 54 5.36 12.45 -24.93
C PRO A 54 4.27 12.58 -23.86
N ILE A 55 4.69 12.81 -22.62
CA ILE A 55 3.77 13.21 -21.55
C ILE A 55 3.18 14.56 -21.89
N LEU A 56 1.88 14.60 -22.20
CA LEU A 56 1.17 15.82 -22.59
C LEU A 56 0.90 16.75 -21.41
N ILE A 57 0.51 16.19 -20.27
CA ILE A 57 0.14 16.92 -19.05
C ILE A 57 0.65 16.14 -17.83
N LYS A 58 1.35 16.82 -16.92
CA LYS A 58 1.74 16.28 -15.62
C LYS A 58 1.13 17.15 -14.52
N ALA A 59 0.18 16.61 -13.77
CA ALA A 59 -0.37 17.28 -12.60
C ALA A 59 0.59 17.13 -11.43
N ARG A 60 0.98 18.23 -10.78
CA ARG A 60 1.74 18.16 -9.53
C ARG A 60 0.77 17.96 -8.38
N ASN A 61 1.13 17.12 -7.41
CA ASN A 61 0.27 16.84 -6.27
C ASN A 61 -0.09 18.13 -5.50
N ILE A 62 0.83 19.08 -5.37
CA ILE A 62 0.58 20.38 -4.73
C ILE A 62 -0.54 21.16 -5.42
N ASP A 63 -0.56 21.20 -6.76
CA ASP A 63 -1.60 21.91 -7.52
C ASP A 63 -2.97 21.23 -7.36
N LEU A 64 -3.00 19.89 -7.27
CA LEU A 64 -4.23 19.12 -7.06
C LEU A 64 -4.79 19.34 -5.65
N VAL A 65 -3.91 19.43 -4.65
CA VAL A 65 -4.26 19.73 -3.26
C VAL A 65 -4.81 21.15 -3.13
N GLU A 66 -4.11 22.16 -3.67
CA GLU A 66 -4.52 23.57 -3.60
C GLU A 66 -5.88 23.82 -4.27
N ARG A 67 -6.20 23.04 -5.32
CA ARG A 67 -7.48 23.11 -6.03
C ARG A 67 -8.61 22.29 -5.39
N GLY A 68 -8.35 21.60 -4.28
CA GLY A 68 -9.34 20.73 -3.62
C GLY A 68 -9.72 19.48 -4.44
N ILE A 69 -8.87 19.07 -5.39
CA ILE A 69 -9.06 17.86 -6.20
C ILE A 69 -8.48 16.62 -5.51
N SER A 70 -7.36 16.79 -4.79
CA SER A 70 -6.68 15.74 -4.02
C SER A 70 -6.69 16.05 -2.54
N ALA A 71 -6.89 15.03 -1.70
CA ALA A 71 -6.86 15.17 -0.25
C ALA A 71 -5.41 15.14 0.27
N ILE A 72 -5.12 15.93 1.31
CA ILE A 72 -3.87 15.80 2.09
C ILE A 72 -4.10 14.69 3.12
N PRO A 73 -3.34 13.58 3.09
CA PRO A 73 -3.45 12.58 4.13
C PRO A 73 -2.95 13.16 5.46
N LEU A 74 -3.82 13.16 6.47
CA LEU A 74 -3.43 13.44 7.84
C LEU A 74 -2.94 12.14 8.48
N VAL A 75 -1.67 12.10 8.86
CA VAL A 75 -1.06 10.94 9.50
C VAL A 75 -0.97 11.18 11.00
N GLU A 76 -1.66 10.35 11.79
CA GLU A 76 -1.58 10.37 13.24
C GLU A 76 -0.97 9.06 13.75
N LEU A 77 0.09 9.16 14.55
CA LEU A 77 0.72 8.01 15.19
C LEU A 77 0.09 7.79 16.57
N ARG A 78 -0.50 6.61 16.75
CA ARG A 78 -1.08 6.17 18.02
C ARG A 78 -0.26 5.02 18.60
N SER A 79 0.11 5.10 19.86
CA SER A 79 0.88 4.07 20.56
C SER A 79 0.00 3.32 21.56
N TYR A 80 0.22 2.00 21.65
CA TYR A 80 -0.40 1.13 22.65
C TYR A 80 0.72 0.42 23.43
N ASN A 81 0.66 0.47 24.76
CA ASN A 81 1.64 -0.17 25.62
C ASN A 81 1.22 -1.62 25.92
N ALA A 82 1.90 -2.59 25.30
CA ALA A 82 1.62 -4.02 25.48
C ALA A 82 2.37 -4.68 26.64
N THR A 83 3.05 -3.89 27.49
CA THR A 83 3.87 -4.41 28.60
C THR A 83 3.07 -5.34 29.51
N ASP A 84 1.86 -4.96 29.89
CA ASP A 84 1.05 -5.76 30.82
C ASP A 84 0.60 -7.09 30.21
N ALA A 85 0.21 -7.09 28.93
CA ALA A 85 -0.15 -8.32 28.20
C ALA A 85 1.04 -9.28 28.05
N LEU A 86 2.24 -8.74 27.81
CA LEU A 86 3.48 -9.50 27.75
C LEU A 86 3.86 -10.06 29.13
N MET A 87 3.69 -9.28 30.20
CA MET A 87 4.00 -9.68 31.57
C MET A 87 2.98 -10.70 32.11
N ALA A 88 1.69 -10.60 31.76
CA ALA A 88 0.68 -11.62 32.08
C ALA A 88 1.01 -12.97 31.43
N SER A 89 1.70 -12.94 30.28
CA SER A 89 2.23 -14.11 29.58
C SER A 89 3.60 -14.57 30.13
N ALA A 90 4.02 -14.10 31.31
CA ALA A 90 5.35 -14.32 31.91
C ALA A 90 5.89 -15.77 31.86
N PRO A 91 5.09 -16.83 32.10
CA PRO A 91 5.59 -18.20 31.98
C PRO A 91 6.14 -18.53 30.57
N LYS A 92 5.53 -17.96 29.52
CA LYS A 92 5.92 -18.14 28.11
C LYS A 92 7.00 -17.14 27.67
N MET A 93 7.07 -15.95 28.28
CA MET A 93 8.18 -15.01 28.08
C MET A 93 9.52 -15.54 28.61
N LYS A 94 9.52 -16.45 29.59
CA LYS A 94 10.73 -17.19 30.00
C LYS A 94 11.26 -18.11 28.90
N GLU A 95 10.39 -18.62 28.03
CA GLU A 95 10.75 -19.44 26.87
C GLU A 95 11.13 -18.60 25.65
N TRP A 96 10.62 -17.36 25.56
CA TRP A 96 10.92 -16.41 24.50
C TRP A 96 12.43 -16.15 24.31
N TRP A 97 13.18 -15.99 25.42
CA TRP A 97 14.63 -15.81 25.38
C TRP A 97 15.37 -17.02 24.77
N LYS A 98 14.75 -18.20 24.79
CA LYS A 98 15.30 -19.44 24.23
C LYS A 98 15.01 -19.58 22.72
N LEU A 99 14.14 -18.75 22.15
CA LEU A 99 13.77 -18.80 20.74
C LEU A 99 14.83 -18.12 19.83
N PRO A 100 15.10 -18.67 18.64
CA PRO A 100 15.92 -18.03 17.61
C PRO A 100 15.20 -16.82 16.99
N GLY A 101 15.95 -15.89 16.40
CA GLY A 101 15.46 -14.57 15.96
C GLY A 101 14.10 -14.54 15.22
N PRO A 102 13.86 -15.37 14.19
CA PRO A 102 12.56 -15.42 13.51
C PRO A 102 11.40 -15.88 14.42
N ALA A 103 11.58 -16.96 15.17
CA ALA A 103 10.57 -17.48 16.10
C ALA A 103 10.32 -16.52 17.28
N ARG A 104 11.36 -15.83 17.73
CA ARG A 104 11.28 -14.79 18.75
C ARG A 104 10.40 -13.63 18.29
N ARG A 105 10.59 -13.13 17.07
CA ARG A 105 9.76 -12.07 16.46
C ARG A 105 8.30 -12.52 16.28
N GLN A 106 8.10 -13.75 15.81
CA GLN A 106 6.78 -14.35 15.66
C GLN A 106 6.02 -14.39 17.00
N SER A 107 6.68 -14.85 18.07
CA SER A 107 6.10 -14.93 19.40
C SER A 107 5.70 -13.54 19.94
N VAL A 108 6.53 -12.50 19.78
CA VAL A 108 6.14 -11.14 20.18
C VAL A 108 4.91 -10.67 19.40
N TYR A 109 4.88 -10.89 18.08
CA TYR A 109 3.72 -10.53 17.27
C TYR A 109 2.46 -11.25 17.77
N GLU A 110 2.51 -12.55 18.02
CA GLU A 110 1.35 -13.31 18.49
C GLU A 110 0.82 -12.75 19.82
N TYR A 111 1.66 -12.56 20.83
CA TYR A 111 1.20 -12.19 22.17
C TYR A 111 0.97 -10.69 22.37
N ALA A 112 1.81 -9.82 21.80
CA ALA A 112 1.65 -8.38 21.95
C ALA A 112 0.63 -7.80 20.97
N ILE A 113 0.46 -8.43 19.80
CA ILE A 113 -0.31 -7.88 18.68
C ILE A 113 -1.58 -8.69 18.42
N ALA A 114 -1.47 -9.97 18.06
CA ALA A 114 -2.59 -10.73 17.47
C ALA A 114 -3.54 -11.40 18.47
N PHE A 115 -3.05 -11.73 19.67
CA PHE A 115 -3.85 -12.34 20.75
C PHE A 115 -4.14 -11.37 21.90
N ASN A 116 -3.77 -10.10 21.73
CA ASN A 116 -3.97 -9.08 22.75
C ASN A 116 -5.34 -8.41 22.56
N LEU A 117 -6.34 -8.89 23.30
CA LEU A 117 -7.71 -8.36 23.24
C LEU A 117 -7.78 -6.86 23.56
N ASP A 118 -7.01 -6.39 24.54
CA ASP A 118 -6.99 -4.97 24.91
C ASP A 118 -6.44 -4.10 23.77
N ARG A 119 -5.49 -4.62 22.99
CA ARG A 119 -5.02 -3.95 21.77
C ARG A 119 -6.09 -3.94 20.68
N HIS A 120 -6.86 -5.02 20.54
CA HIS A 120 -7.96 -5.06 19.57
C HIS A 120 -9.05 -4.04 19.95
N LEU A 121 -9.39 -3.93 21.25
CA LEU A 121 -10.28 -2.90 21.77
C LEU A 121 -9.73 -1.49 21.53
N PHE A 122 -8.43 -1.29 21.73
CA PHE A 122 -7.79 -0.01 21.40
C PHE A 122 -7.94 0.35 19.91
N ILE A 123 -7.73 -0.58 18.98
CA ILE A 123 -7.88 -0.35 17.54
C ILE A 123 -9.33 -0.07 17.17
N THR A 124 -10.27 -0.86 17.68
CA THR A 124 -11.70 -0.68 17.41
C THR A 124 -12.22 0.66 17.92
N ASN A 125 -11.70 1.17 19.04
CA ASN A 125 -11.98 2.52 19.53
C ASN A 125 -11.45 3.66 18.63
N LEU A 126 -10.52 3.37 17.71
CA LEU A 126 -10.06 4.35 16.71
C LEU A 126 -11.00 4.43 15.49
N ILE A 127 -11.87 3.44 15.31
CA ILE A 127 -12.82 3.40 14.19
C ILE A 127 -13.92 4.42 14.46
N ARG A 128 -14.07 5.38 13.55
CA ARG A 128 -15.12 6.40 13.66
C ARG A 128 -16.43 5.85 13.10
N PRO A 129 -17.54 5.85 13.85
CA PRO A 129 -18.79 5.23 13.43
C PRO A 129 -19.46 5.91 12.23
N ASP A 130 -19.12 7.17 11.97
CA ASP A 130 -19.67 8.02 10.92
C ASP A 130 -18.77 8.12 9.67
N THR A 131 -17.60 7.45 9.68
CA THR A 131 -16.61 7.55 8.61
C THR A 131 -16.21 6.16 8.11
N PRO A 132 -16.29 5.87 6.80
CA PRO A 132 -15.77 4.64 6.24
C PRO A 132 -14.30 4.45 6.63
N THR A 133 -14.01 3.37 7.35
CA THR A 133 -12.68 3.10 7.91
C THR A 133 -12.15 1.81 7.30
N ALA A 134 -10.95 1.87 6.71
CA ALA A 134 -10.22 0.70 6.24
C ALA A 134 -9.18 0.27 7.29
N ILE A 135 -9.22 -0.99 7.69
CA ILE A 135 -8.20 -1.60 8.55
C ILE A 135 -7.24 -2.38 7.66
N ILE A 136 -5.96 -2.04 7.70
CA ILE A 136 -4.92 -2.74 6.95
C ILE A 136 -4.17 -3.63 7.93
N ASP A 137 -4.26 -4.94 7.73
CA ASP A 137 -3.50 -5.92 8.47
C ASP A 137 -2.70 -6.82 7.54
N ASN A 138 -1.51 -7.24 7.98
CA ASN A 138 -0.64 -8.09 7.19
C ASN A 138 -0.95 -9.60 7.30
N ARG A 139 -1.94 -9.98 8.12
CA ARG A 139 -2.38 -11.37 8.32
C ARG A 139 -3.90 -11.49 8.33
N VAL A 140 -4.42 -12.28 7.40
CA VAL A 140 -5.87 -12.53 7.26
C VAL A 140 -6.52 -12.95 8.58
N ALA A 141 -5.89 -13.86 9.33
CA ALA A 141 -6.45 -14.37 10.59
C ALA A 141 -6.57 -13.27 11.68
N HIS A 142 -5.62 -12.33 11.73
CA HIS A 142 -5.68 -11.22 12.69
C HIS A 142 -6.69 -10.16 12.21
N GLY A 143 -6.77 -9.89 10.91
CA GLY A 143 -7.82 -9.05 10.32
C GLY A 143 -9.23 -9.54 10.67
N GLN A 144 -9.49 -10.84 10.59
CA GLN A 144 -10.77 -11.44 10.99
C GLN A 144 -11.08 -11.31 12.49
N ALA A 145 -10.06 -11.18 13.34
CA ALA A 145 -10.24 -10.97 14.78
C ALA A 145 -10.48 -9.50 15.16
N LEU A 146 -10.32 -8.58 14.19
CA LEU A 146 -10.54 -7.12 14.35
C LEU A 146 -11.90 -6.66 13.79
N SER A 147 -12.57 -7.49 12.98
CA SER A 147 -13.88 -7.26 12.38
C SER A 147 -15.02 -7.83 13.21
#